data_AF-A0A382U6K2-F1
#
_entry.id   AF-A0A382U6K2-F1
#
_cell.length_a   1.000
_cell.length_b   1.000
_cell.length_c   1.000
_cell.angle_alpha   90.00
_cell.angle_beta   90.00
_cell.angle_gamma   90.00
#
_symmetry.space_group_name_H-M   'P 1'
#
loop_
_entity.id
_entity.type
_entity.pdbx_description
1 polymer ?
#
loop_
_entity_poly.entity_id
_entity_poly.type
_entity_poly.pdbx_seq_one_letter_code
_entity_poly.pdbx_strand_id
1 'polypeptide(L)' 'MPKMKTNRGAAKRFRKTGTGKIRRSSAFTSHILTSKTTKRKRNLRKAS' A
#
# COMPACT_ATOMS: atom_id res chain seq x y z
N MET A 1 -33.71 2.46 5.24
CA MET A 1 -32.41 3.16 5.35
C MET A 1 -31.41 2.49 4.42
N PRO A 2 -30.77 3.23 3.49
CA PRO A 2 -29.78 2.64 2.58
C PRO A 2 -28.49 2.28 3.34
N LYS A 3 -27.85 1.17 2.96
CA LYS A 3 -26.54 0.76 3.53
C LYS A 3 -25.45 1.72 3.07
N MET A 4 -24.52 2.05 3.98
CA MET A 4 -23.32 2.80 3.61
C MET A 4 -22.48 2.01 2.61
N LYS A 5 -22.19 2.61 1.44
CA LYS A 5 -21.35 1.97 0.41
C LYS A 5 -19.88 2.13 0.76
N THR A 6 -19.12 1.04 0.67
CA THR A 6 -17.67 1.08 0.85
C THR A 6 -17.00 1.81 -0.30
N ASN A 7 -16.02 2.67 0.00
CA ASN A 7 -15.17 3.26 -1.04
C ASN A 7 -14.33 2.15 -1.70
N ARG A 8 -14.66 1.81 -2.95
CA ARG A 8 -14.01 0.73 -3.70
C ARG A 8 -12.54 1.03 -4.00
N GLY A 9 -12.17 2.31 -4.12
CA GLY A 9 -10.78 2.73 -4.31
C GLY A 9 -9.91 2.50 -3.08
N ALA A 10 -10.47 2.73 -1.89
CA ALA A 10 -9.79 2.45 -0.63
C ALA A 10 -9.68 0.94 -0.36
N ALA A 11 -10.76 0.19 -0.59
CA ALA A 11 -10.79 -1.26 -0.40
C ALA A 11 -9.76 -2.02 -1.25
N LYS A 12 -9.38 -1.49 -2.41
CA LYS A 12 -8.32 -2.07 -3.27
C LYS A 12 -6.90 -1.81 -2.74
N ARG A 13 -6.69 -0.75 -1.98
CA ARG A 13 -5.36 -0.24 -1.58
C ARG A 13 -5.00 -0.54 -0.13
N PHE A 14 -5.99 -0.64 0.75
CA PHE A 14 -5.81 -0.78 2.19
C PHE A 14 -6.42 -2.09 2.70
N ARG A 15 -5.72 -2.76 3.62
CA ARG A 15 -6.18 -3.99 4.26
C ARG A 15 -6.01 -3.91 5.78
N LYS A 16 -6.93 -4.49 6.54
CA LYS A 16 -6.81 -4.58 8.00
C LYS A 16 -5.95 -5.79 8.38
N THR A 17 -5.03 -5.64 9.33
CA THR A 17 -4.29 -6.75 9.95
C THR A 17 -5.12 -7.42 11.04
N GLY A 18 -4.72 -8.61 11.51
CA GLY A 18 -5.42 -9.29 12.62
C GLY A 18 -5.52 -8.44 13.90
N THR A 19 -4.53 -7.57 14.14
CA THR A 19 -4.50 -6.63 15.28
C THR A 19 -5.21 -5.30 15.02
N GLY A 20 -5.80 -5.12 13.83
CA GLY A 20 -6.57 -3.92 13.48
C GLY A 20 -5.79 -2.76 12.88
N LYS A 21 -4.48 -2.90 12.67
CA LYS A 21 -3.67 -1.91 11.93
C LYS A 21 -4.01 -1.93 10.45
N ILE A 22 -3.79 -0.81 9.76
CA ILE A 22 -4.02 -0.69 8.32
C ILE A 22 -2.72 -0.96 7.56
N ARG A 23 -2.72 -2.02 6.76
CA ARG A 23 -1.63 -2.40 5.87
C ARG A 23 -1.76 -1.72 4.51
N ARG A 24 -0.67 -1.16 3.99
CA ARG A 24 -0.54 -0.57 2.64
C ARG A 24 0.82 -0.83 2.02
N SER A 25 0.89 -0.82 0.68
CA SER A 25 2.16 -0.84 -0.05
C SER A 25 2.80 0.54 -0.08
N SER A 26 4.14 0.57 -0.14
CA SER A 26 4.89 1.80 -0.38
C SER A 26 4.83 2.21 -1.85
N ALA A 27 4.83 3.51 -2.11
CA ALA A 27 4.79 4.07 -3.47
C ALA A 27 6.17 4.03 -4.16
N PHE A 28 6.20 4.42 -5.44
CA PHE A 28 7.41 4.60 -6.25
C PHE A 28 8.21 3.32 -6.57
N THR A 29 7.55 2.18 -6.59
CA THR A 29 8.15 0.87 -6.92
C THR A 29 7.84 0.40 -8.34
N SER A 30 6.96 1.08 -9.07
CA SER A 30 6.49 0.61 -10.40
C SER A 30 7.41 0.98 -11.56
N HIS A 31 8.08 2.14 -11.54
CA HIS A 31 8.89 2.63 -12.65
C HIS A 31 10.07 3.51 -12.17
N ILE A 32 11.00 3.80 -13.09
CA ILE A 32 12.26 4.54 -12.84
C ILE A 32 13.01 3.88 -11.67
N LEU A 33 13.36 2.60 -11.86
CA LEU A 33 14.06 1.78 -10.86
C LEU A 33 15.57 1.69 -11.11
N THR A 34 16.01 2.05 -12.31
CA THR A 34 17.41 2.04 -12.75
C THR A 34 18.21 3.09 -12.00
N SER A 35 17.70 4.32 -11.88
CA SER A 35 18.34 5.42 -11.14
C SER A 35 18.23 5.31 -9.61
N LYS A 36 17.43 4.36 -9.09
CA LYS A 36 17.25 4.17 -7.65
C LYS A 36 18.28 3.18 -7.11
N THR A 37 18.97 3.58 -6.04
CA THR A 37 19.89 2.70 -5.31
C THR A 37 19.19 1.44 -4.81
N THR A 38 19.92 0.34 -4.71
CA THR A 38 19.41 -0.94 -4.20
C THR A 38 18.90 -0.81 -2.76
N LYS A 39 19.56 -0.01 -1.93
CA LYS A 39 19.15 0.32 -0.56
C LYS A 39 17.75 0.96 -0.54
N ARG A 40 17.49 1.97 -1.39
CA ARG A 40 16.17 2.62 -1.49
C ARG A 40 15.10 1.63 -1.92
N LYS A 41 15.38 0.81 -2.95
CA LYS A 41 14.44 -0.21 -3.43
C LYS A 41 14.08 -1.22 -2.34
N ARG A 42 15.04 -1.63 -1.49
CA ARG A 42 14.81 -2.57 -0.38
C ARG A 42 13.85 -2.00 0.67
N ASN A 43 14.04 -0.74 1.06
CA ASN A 43 13.18 -0.11 2.07
C ASN A 43 11.73 0.03 1.58
N LEU A 44 11.54 0.31 0.29
CA LEU A 44 10.21 0.44 -0.32
C LEU A 44 9.47 -0.90 -0.52
N ARG A 45 10.12 -2.06 -0.32
CA ARG A 45 9.44 -3.37 -0.42
C ARG A 45 8.57 -3.68 0.80
N LYS A 46 8.86 -3.08 1.95
CA LYS A 46 8.12 -3.36 3.18
C LYS A 46 6.75 -2.68 3.13
N ALA A 47 5.71 -3.46 3.36
CA ALA A 47 4.37 -2.95 3.61
C ALA A 47 4.30 -2.50 5.08
N SER A 48 3.85 -1.27 5.31
CA SER A 48 3.44 -0.77 6.63
C SER A 48 2.06 -1.31 6.94
#